data_AF-A0A1F6ZSH8-F1
#
_entry.id   AF-A0A1F6ZSH8-F1
#
_cell.length_a   1.000
_cell.length_b   1.000
_cell.length_c   1.000
_cell.angle_alpha   90.00
_cell.angle_beta   90.00
_cell.angle_gamma   90.00
#
_symmetry.space_group_name_H-M   'P 1'
#
loop_
_entity.id
_entity.type
_entity.pdbx_description
1 polymer ?
#
loop_
_entity_poly.entity_id
_entity_poly.type
_entity_poly.pdbx_seq_one_letter_code
_entity_poly.pdbx_strand_id
1 'polypeptide(L)'
;MGKNRVIKSLGKNIGNLVVHKILAKYTNNPEAVEHLRHEIIAYRENTKEIAESFNWNDSEIAEIKLEAMDALEKEMHRDYPDVNFPMEEAERLFAIF
;
A
#
# COMPACT_ATOMS: atom_id res chain seq x y z
N MET A 1 -1.38 21.21 -7.50
CA MET A 1 -1.88 19.93 -8.04
C MET A 1 -3.25 19.67 -7.41
N GLY A 2 -4.24 19.18 -8.16
CA GLY A 2 -5.61 19.00 -7.63
C GLY A 2 -5.71 17.83 -6.65
N LYS A 3 -6.63 17.92 -5.68
CA LYS A 3 -6.83 16.93 -4.60
C LYS A 3 -7.03 15.50 -5.13
N ASN A 4 -7.75 15.33 -6.24
CA ASN A 4 -7.95 14.03 -6.89
C ASN A 4 -6.63 13.36 -7.35
N ARG A 5 -5.64 14.15 -7.79
CA ARG A 5 -4.33 13.59 -8.15
C ARG A 5 -3.58 13.11 -6.91
N VAL A 6 -3.74 13.81 -5.78
CA VAL A 6 -3.15 13.42 -4.50
C VAL A 6 -3.81 12.15 -3.98
N ILE A 7 -5.14 12.02 -4.06
CA ILE A 7 -5.89 10.80 -3.69
C ILE A 7 -5.32 9.58 -4.41
N LYS A 8 -5.17 9.65 -5.74
CA LYS A 8 -4.60 8.55 -6.53
C LYS A 8 -3.16 8.23 -6.15
N SER A 9 -2.34 9.26 -5.95
CA SER A 9 -0.95 9.09 -5.55
C SER A 9 -0.83 8.45 -4.17
N LEU A 10 -1.67 8.88 -3.22
CA LEU A 10 -1.70 8.38 -1.86
C LEU A 10 -2.20 6.94 -1.82
N GLY A 11 -3.30 6.63 -2.52
CA GLY A 11 -3.82 5.28 -2.67
C GLY A 11 -2.77 4.33 -3.23
N LYS A 12 -2.10 4.71 -4.33
CA LYS A 12 -0.99 3.93 -4.89
C LYS A 12 0.14 3.69 -3.88
N ASN A 13 0.59 4.73 -3.17
CA ASN A 13 1.65 4.57 -2.17
C ASN A 13 1.25 3.61 -1.04
N ILE A 14 0.00 3.67 -0.59
CA ILE A 14 -0.55 2.75 0.42
C ILE A 14 -0.60 1.33 -0.14
N GLY A 15 -1.08 1.14 -1.38
CA GLY A 15 -1.10 -0.16 -2.05
C GLY A 15 0.28 -0.80 -2.10
N ASN A 16 1.27 -0.07 -2.60
CA ASN A 16 2.67 -0.52 -2.64
C ASN A 16 3.23 -0.84 -1.25
N LEU A 17 2.92 -0.03 -0.24
CA LEU A 17 3.32 -0.31 1.15
C LEU A 17 2.74 -1.65 1.64
N VAL A 18 1.48 -1.95 1.29
CA VAL A 18 0.83 -3.21 1.65
C VAL A 18 1.43 -4.39 0.88
N VAL A 19 1.73 -4.23 -0.42
CA VAL A 19 2.47 -5.21 -1.23
C VAL A 19 3.77 -5.57 -0.54
N HIS A 20 4.61 -4.59 -0.20
CA HIS A 20 5.91 -4.88 0.43
C HIS A 20 5.76 -5.56 1.80
N LYS A 21 4.74 -5.21 2.59
CA LYS A 21 4.46 -5.88 3.87
C LYS A 21 4.04 -7.34 3.68
N ILE A 22 3.20 -7.63 2.68
CA ILE A 22 2.80 -8.99 2.33
C ILE A 22 4.01 -9.77 1.86
N LEU A 23 4.79 -9.22 0.93
CA LEU A 23 6.01 -9.86 0.44
C LEU A 23 6.99 -10.14 1.56
N ALA A 24 7.23 -9.19 2.47
CA ALA A 24 8.16 -9.41 3.59
C ALA A 24 7.73 -10.55 4.52
N LYS A 25 6.42 -10.88 4.56
CA LYS A 25 5.87 -11.96 5.39
C LYS A 25 5.74 -13.28 4.65
N TYR A 26 5.40 -13.25 3.36
CA TYR A 26 5.03 -14.43 2.58
C TYR A 26 6.06 -14.81 1.50
N THR A 27 7.09 -14.00 1.29
CA THR A 27 8.18 -14.36 0.37
C THR A 27 8.99 -15.53 0.92
N ASN A 28 9.38 -16.42 0.02
CA ASN A 28 10.32 -17.49 0.31
C ASN A 28 11.78 -17.05 0.14
N ASN A 29 12.03 -15.78 -0.24
CA ASN A 29 13.36 -15.24 -0.43
C ASN A 29 13.82 -14.41 0.79
N PRO A 30 14.61 -14.99 1.73
CA PRO A 30 15.05 -14.31 2.93
C PRO A 30 15.99 -13.13 2.65
N GLU A 31 16.73 -13.14 1.54
CA GLU A 31 17.65 -12.06 1.17
C GLU A 31 16.90 -10.79 0.77
N ALA A 32 15.70 -10.94 0.20
CA ALA A 32 14.84 -9.82 -0.16
C ALA A 32 14.15 -9.17 1.05
N VAL A 33 14.03 -9.87 2.19
CA VAL A 33 13.27 -9.39 3.36
C VAL A 33 13.84 -8.09 3.92
N GLU A 34 15.16 -7.96 4.00
CA GLU A 34 15.77 -6.75 4.55
C GLU A 34 15.61 -5.55 3.62
N HIS A 35 15.70 -5.77 2.30
CA HIS A 35 15.40 -4.76 1.31
C HIS A 35 13.93 -4.29 1.41
N LEU A 36 12.98 -5.25 1.47
CA LEU A 36 11.56 -4.95 1.61
C LEU A 36 11.26 -4.17 2.90
N ARG A 37 11.95 -4.45 4.01
CA ARG A 37 11.80 -3.69 5.26
C ARG A 37 12.24 -2.23 5.12
N HIS A 38 13.34 -1.97 4.44
CA HIS A 38 13.78 -0.60 4.17
C HIS A 38 12.77 0.14 3.29
N GLU A 39 12.26 -0.51 2.25
CA GLU A 39 11.21 0.07 1.40
C GLU A 39 9.94 0.38 2.20
N ILE A 40 9.49 -0.53 3.06
CA ILE A 40 8.34 -0.32 3.95
C ILE A 40 8.51 0.95 4.79
N ILE A 41 9.70 1.19 5.34
CA ILE A 41 9.98 2.40 6.15
C ILE A 41 9.85 3.65 5.27
N ALA A 42 10.52 3.67 4.11
CA ALA A 42 10.51 4.82 3.21
C ALA A 42 9.10 5.13 2.69
N TYR A 43 8.34 4.12 2.24
CA TYR A 43 6.97 4.29 1.79
C TYR A 43 6.07 4.77 2.92
N ARG A 44 6.25 4.27 4.14
CA ARG A 44 5.46 4.70 5.31
C ARG A 44 5.68 6.18 5.63
N GLU A 45 6.91 6.65 5.63
CA GLU A 45 7.22 8.06 5.94
C GLU A 45 6.62 9.00 4.89
N ASN A 46 6.81 8.71 3.60
CA ASN A 46 6.24 9.50 2.51
C ASN A 46 4.70 9.48 2.52
N THR A 47 4.10 8.31 2.73
CA THR A 47 2.65 8.15 2.83
C THR A 47 2.07 8.95 3.99
N LYS A 48 2.75 8.95 5.15
CA LYS A 48 2.35 9.72 6.32
C LYS A 48 2.38 11.22 6.05
N GLU A 49 3.45 11.72 5.45
CA GLU A 49 3.60 13.15 5.13
C GLU A 49 2.48 13.64 4.20
N ILE A 50 2.16 12.87 3.15
CA ILE A 50 1.06 13.20 2.24
C ILE A 50 -0.29 13.16 2.95
N ALA A 51 -0.51 12.16 3.82
CA ALA A 51 -1.77 12.03 4.55
C ALA A 51 -2.00 13.18 5.52
N GLU A 52 -0.97 13.62 6.24
CA GLU A 52 -1.06 14.71 7.20
C GLU A 52 -1.16 16.10 6.53
N SER A 53 -0.84 16.19 5.24
CA SER A 53 -0.91 17.44 4.47
C SER A 53 -2.34 17.88 4.09
N PHE A 54 -3.34 17.02 4.31
CA PHE A 54 -4.73 17.29 3.90
C PHE A 54 -5.72 16.83 4.96
N ASN A 55 -6.86 17.53 5.05
CA ASN A 55 -8.04 17.03 5.74
C ASN A 55 -8.87 16.19 4.76
N TRP A 56 -8.90 14.88 5.02
CA TRP A 56 -9.68 13.91 4.24
C TRP A 56 -11.08 13.77 4.82
N ASN A 57 -12.08 13.76 3.96
CA ASN A 57 -13.43 13.35 4.36
C ASN A 57 -13.66 11.86 4.08
N ASP A 58 -14.75 11.30 4.59
CA ASP A 58 -15.06 9.87 4.47
C ASP A 58 -15.12 9.38 3.01
N SER A 59 -15.63 10.20 2.10
CA SER A 59 -15.69 9.87 0.67
C SER A 59 -14.30 9.80 0.04
N GLU A 60 -13.40 10.70 0.43
CA GLU A 60 -12.02 10.73 -0.06
C GLU A 60 -11.21 9.58 0.53
N ILE A 61 -11.42 9.25 1.80
CA ILE A 61 -10.81 8.08 2.45
C ILE A 61 -11.25 6.80 1.73
N ALA A 62 -12.54 6.68 1.39
CA ALA A 62 -13.04 5.54 0.62
C ALA A 62 -12.39 5.46 -0.77
N GLU A 63 -12.21 6.59 -1.46
CA GLU A 63 -11.56 6.64 -2.77
C GLU A 63 -10.07 6.27 -2.68
N ILE A 64 -9.35 6.75 -1.66
CA ILE A 64 -7.96 6.35 -1.37
C ILE A 64 -7.87 4.84 -1.15
N LYS A 65 -8.79 4.24 -0.39
CA LYS A 65 -8.82 2.79 -0.12
C LYS A 65 -9.06 1.99 -1.40
N LEU A 66 -9.97 2.43 -2.27
CA LEU A 66 -10.22 1.78 -3.56
C LEU A 66 -8.97 1.81 -4.45
N GLU A 67 -8.32 2.97 -4.56
CA GLU A 67 -7.07 3.10 -5.34
C GLU A 67 -5.94 2.25 -4.76
N ALA A 68 -5.88 2.11 -3.42
CA ALA A 68 -4.88 1.26 -2.77
C ALA A 68 -5.11 -0.23 -3.00
N MET A 69 -6.37 -0.69 -2.96
CA MET A 69 -6.74 -2.07 -3.28
C MET A 69 -6.45 -2.41 -4.75
N ASP A 70 -6.82 -1.52 -5.67
CA ASP A 70 -6.54 -1.68 -7.09
C ASP A 70 -5.03 -1.76 -7.38
N ALA A 71 -4.23 -0.92 -6.70
CA ALA A 71 -2.78 -0.97 -6.81
C ALA A 71 -2.21 -2.30 -6.29
N LEU A 72 -2.67 -2.76 -5.11
CA LEU A 72 -2.28 -4.06 -4.54
C LEU A 72 -2.61 -5.21 -5.50
N GLU A 73 -3.85 -5.30 -5.98
CA GLU A 73 -4.27 -6.39 -6.87
C GLU A 73 -3.46 -6.41 -8.16
N LYS A 74 -3.24 -5.23 -8.77
CA LYS A 74 -2.46 -5.10 -9.99
C LYS A 74 -1.02 -5.54 -9.81
N GLU A 75 -0.37 -5.11 -8.72
CA GLU A 75 1.03 -5.41 -8.47
C GLU A 75 1.23 -6.88 -8.07
N MET A 76 0.39 -7.42 -7.18
CA MET A 76 0.45 -8.85 -6.82
C MET A 76 0.18 -9.75 -8.01
N HIS A 77 -0.83 -9.45 -8.84
CA HIS A 77 -1.16 -10.31 -9.97
C HIS A 77 -0.12 -10.23 -11.10
N ARG A 78 0.49 -9.07 -11.31
CA ARG A 78 1.46 -8.85 -12.38
C ARG A 78 2.86 -9.35 -12.01
N ASP A 79 3.34 -8.95 -10.85
CA ASP A 79 4.75 -9.07 -10.48
C ASP A 79 5.00 -10.24 -9.50
N TYR A 80 3.97 -10.67 -8.77
CA TYR A 80 4.08 -11.71 -7.73
C TYR A 80 2.94 -12.76 -7.78
N PRO A 81 2.63 -13.34 -8.97
CA PRO A 81 1.48 -14.23 -9.13
C PRO A 81 1.57 -15.54 -8.32
N ASP A 82 2.75 -15.89 -7.83
CA ASP A 82 3.05 -17.08 -7.03
C ASP A 82 2.91 -16.85 -5.51
N VAL A 83 2.79 -15.59 -5.08
CA VAL A 83 2.66 -15.24 -3.66
C VAL A 83 1.21 -15.36 -3.23
N ASN A 84 0.93 -16.39 -2.44
CA ASN A 84 -0.39 -16.63 -1.85
C ASN A 84 -0.49 -15.99 -0.45
N PHE A 85 -1.52 -15.16 -0.24
CA PHE A 85 -1.78 -14.52 1.04
C PHE A 85 -3.30 -14.37 1.29
N PRO A 86 -3.75 -14.32 2.55
CA PRO A 86 -5.15 -14.07 2.87
C PRO A 86 -5.49 -12.59 2.65
N MET A 87 -6.51 -12.30 1.83
CA MET A 87 -6.94 -10.93 1.54
C MET A 87 -7.36 -10.14 2.80
N GLU A 88 -7.90 -10.83 3.80
CA GLU A 88 -8.23 -10.26 5.11
C GLU A 88 -7.02 -9.63 5.83
N GLU A 89 -5.80 -10.06 5.51
CA GLU A 89 -4.59 -9.43 6.04
C GLU A 89 -4.26 -8.13 5.30
N ALA A 90 -4.42 -8.08 3.98
CA ALA A 90 -4.31 -6.84 3.22
C ALA A 90 -5.32 -5.79 3.71
N GLU A 91 -6.58 -6.18 3.90
CA GLU A 91 -7.64 -5.32 4.41
C GLU A 91 -7.31 -4.72 5.79
N ARG A 92 -6.77 -5.54 6.71
CA ARG A 92 -6.32 -5.06 8.02
C ARG A 92 -5.20 -4.02 7.93
N LEU A 93 -4.32 -4.14 6.93
CA LEU A 93 -3.26 -3.17 6.71
C LEU A 93 -3.79 -1.84 6.16
N PHE A 94 -4.90 -1.85 5.43
CA PHE A 94 -5.60 -0.64 4.98
C PHE A 94 -6.43 0.03 6.09
N ALA A 95 -6.81 -0.71 7.14
CA ALA A 95 -7.60 -0.18 8.25
C ALA A 95 -6.85 0.78 9.20
N ILE A 96 -5.52 0.90 9.03
CA ILE A 96 -4.68 1.84 9.78
C ILE A 96 -4.80 3.27 9.22
N PHE A 97 -5.46 3.43 8.07
CA PHE A 97 -5.85 4.71 7.47
C PHE A 97 -7.32 5.04 7.68
#